data_AF-A0A8T3L2T8-F1
#
_entry.id   AF-A0A8T3L2T8-F1
#
_cell.length_a   1.000
_cell.length_b   1.000
_cell.length_c   1.000
_cell.angle_alpha   90.00
_cell.angle_beta   90.00
_cell.angle_gamma   90.00
#
_symmetry.space_group_name_H-M   'P 1'
#
loop_
_entity.id
_entity.type
_entity.pdbx_description
1 polymer ?
#
loop_
_entity_poly.entity_id
_entity_poly.type
_entity_poly.pdbx_seq_one_letter_code
_entity_poly.pdbx_strand_id
1 'polypeptide(L)'
;MTDKENPTRKISDEFMLTLHIVDRIYSLLSLFIRYGLPTWALVRIAEALAGKFTFADIAIKVFNFGGDKPWEAITFVALAAWAMLERRLRRKKTAALQGRVTELEFRIDPNRTGSELTNTGETNPDDL
;
A
#
# COMPACT_ATOMS: atom_id res chain seq x y z
N MET A 1 -1.63 64.65 29.17
CA MET A 1 -2.10 64.69 27.77
C MET A 1 -2.66 63.33 27.44
N THR A 2 -3.97 63.16 27.61
CA THR A 2 -4.69 61.93 27.27
C THR A 2 -5.04 61.99 25.78
N ASP A 3 -4.34 61.18 25.00
CA ASP A 3 -4.58 61.05 23.57
C ASP A 3 -5.99 60.47 23.37
N LYS A 4 -6.88 61.25 22.75
CA LYS A 4 -8.26 60.83 22.49
C LYS A 4 -8.25 59.92 21.29
N GLU A 5 -8.13 58.63 21.56
CA GLU A 5 -8.11 57.56 20.59
C GLU A 5 -9.32 57.65 19.65
N ASN A 6 -9.06 57.78 18.35
CA ASN A 6 -10.07 58.02 17.32
C ASN A 6 -11.03 56.82 17.23
N PRO A 7 -12.35 56.99 17.48
CA PRO A 7 -13.30 55.89 17.57
C PRO A 7 -13.41 55.07 16.28
N THR A 8 -13.06 55.65 15.13
CA THR A 8 -13.07 54.94 13.84
C THR A 8 -11.96 53.89 13.72
N ARG A 9 -10.82 54.06 14.41
CA ARG A 9 -9.73 53.06 14.45
C ARG A 9 -10.08 51.83 15.30
N LYS A 10 -10.80 52.02 16.42
CA LYS A 10 -11.21 50.89 17.27
C LYS A 10 -12.16 49.95 16.54
N ILE A 11 -13.09 50.50 15.77
CA ILE A 11 -14.07 49.74 15.00
C ILE A 11 -13.38 48.91 13.89
N SER A 12 -12.34 49.46 13.24
CA SER A 12 -11.60 48.70 12.22
C SER A 12 -10.79 47.55 12.80
N ASP A 13 -10.19 47.73 13.97
CA ASP A 13 -9.32 46.73 14.58
C ASP A 13 -10.11 45.53 15.12
N GLU A 14 -11.27 45.78 15.74
CA GLU A 14 -12.20 44.72 16.17
C GLU A 14 -12.75 43.92 14.97
N PHE A 15 -13.06 44.60 13.87
CA PHE A 15 -13.53 43.95 12.65
C PHE A 15 -12.44 43.07 12.00
N MET A 16 -11.21 43.58 11.92
CA MET A 16 -10.06 42.83 11.39
C MET A 16 -9.75 41.60 12.24
N LEU A 17 -9.81 41.71 13.57
CA LEU A 17 -9.64 40.57 14.47
C LEU A 17 -10.71 39.49 14.25
N THR A 18 -11.97 39.90 14.08
CA THR A 18 -13.09 38.98 13.84
C THR A 18 -12.90 38.22 12.53
N LEU A 19 -12.49 38.90 11.45
CA LEU A 19 -12.20 38.25 10.17
C LEU A 19 -11.04 37.26 10.27
N HIS A 20 -9.95 37.62 10.95
CA HIS A 20 -8.81 36.72 11.13
C HIS A 20 -9.16 35.47 11.94
N ILE A 21 -10.07 35.57 12.92
CA ILE A 21 -10.56 34.43 13.70
C ILE A 21 -11.40 33.51 12.81
N VAL A 22 -12.30 34.07 11.99
CA VAL A 22 -13.14 33.32 11.06
C VAL A 22 -12.29 32.55 10.04
N ASP A 23 -11.29 33.19 9.45
CA ASP A 23 -10.38 32.55 8.49
C ASP A 23 -9.57 31.40 9.14
N ARG A 24 -9.10 31.59 10.38
CA ARG A 24 -8.40 30.52 11.11
C ARG A 24 -9.32 29.34 11.41
N ILE A 25 -10.56 29.59 11.83
CA ILE A 25 -11.54 28.53 12.08
C ILE A 25 -11.83 27.77 10.78
N TYR A 26 -12.00 28.47 9.66
CA TYR A 26 -12.21 27.85 8.36
C TYR A 26 -11.01 27.00 7.92
N SER A 27 -9.79 27.48 8.13
CA SER A 27 -8.58 26.74 7.80
C SER A 27 -8.43 25.46 8.64
N LEU A 28 -8.78 25.49 9.93
CA LEU A 28 -8.74 24.33 10.81
C LEU A 28 -9.82 23.30 10.45
N LEU A 29 -11.04 23.77 10.14
CA LEU A 29 -12.13 22.90 9.69
C LEU A 29 -11.80 22.22 8.36
N SER A 30 -11.29 22.97 7.38
CA SER A 30 -10.92 22.39 6.08
C SER A 30 -9.79 21.36 6.20
N LEU A 31 -8.82 21.60 7.09
CA LEU A 31 -7.74 20.67 7.38
C LEU A 31 -8.26 19.40 8.09
N PHE A 32 -9.18 19.56 9.05
CA PHE A 32 -9.82 18.44 9.72
C PHE A 32 -10.68 17.60 8.76
N ILE A 33 -11.42 18.23 7.86
CA ILE A 33 -12.22 17.51 6.85
C ILE A 33 -11.29 16.76 5.89
N ARG A 34 -10.20 17.39 5.44
CA ARG A 34 -9.29 16.81 4.45
C ARG A 34 -8.48 15.64 5.01
N TYR A 35 -8.07 15.70 6.28
CA TYR A 35 -7.16 14.70 6.86
C TYR A 35 -7.77 13.92 8.03
N GLY A 36 -8.62 14.54 8.84
CA GLY A 36 -9.27 13.91 10.00
C GLY A 36 -10.33 12.88 9.61
N LEU A 37 -11.20 13.19 8.64
CA LEU A 37 -12.20 12.23 8.16
C LEU A 37 -11.59 10.94 7.57
N PRO A 38 -10.62 11.00 6.63
CA PRO A 38 -10.04 9.78 6.09
C PRO A 38 -9.24 8.98 7.13
N THR A 39 -8.53 9.64 8.04
CA THR A 39 -7.81 8.94 9.12
C THR A 39 -8.77 8.26 10.08
N TRP A 40 -9.85 8.91 10.48
CA TRP A 40 -10.90 8.30 11.29
C TRP A 40 -11.55 7.10 10.59
N ALA A 41 -11.90 7.23 9.30
CA ALA A 41 -12.47 6.13 8.52
C ALA A 41 -11.50 4.94 8.42
N LEU A 42 -10.20 5.19 8.22
CA LEU A 42 -9.17 4.14 8.17
C LEU A 42 -9.05 3.40 9.50
N VAL A 43 -9.10 4.10 10.64
CA VAL A 43 -9.11 3.46 11.97
C VAL A 43 -10.33 2.56 12.13
N ARG A 44 -11.52 3.01 11.70
CA ARG A 44 -12.74 2.19 11.77
C ARG A 44 -12.69 0.96 10.87
N ILE A 45 -12.09 1.09 9.69
CA ILE A 45 -11.85 -0.05 8.80
C ILE A 45 -10.87 -1.02 9.46
N ALA A 46 -9.78 -0.52 10.06
CA ALA A 46 -8.80 -1.34 10.75
C ALA A 46 -9.39 -2.06 11.97
N GLU A 47 -10.21 -1.40 12.78
CA GLU A 47 -10.95 -2.01 13.91
C GLU A 47 -11.92 -3.10 13.42
N ALA A 48 -12.66 -2.82 12.33
CA ALA A 48 -13.57 -3.79 11.73
C ALA A 48 -12.83 -5.00 11.12
N LEU A 49 -11.61 -4.80 10.63
CA LEU A 49 -10.70 -5.84 10.14
C LEU A 49 -10.11 -6.66 11.30
N ALA A 50 -9.67 -5.98 12.36
CA ALA A 50 -8.92 -6.56 13.47
C ALA A 50 -9.71 -7.61 14.27
N GLY A 51 -11.05 -7.57 14.22
CA GLY A 51 -11.92 -8.56 14.86
C GLY A 51 -12.46 -9.66 13.96
N LYS A 52 -12.21 -9.63 12.64
CA LYS A 52 -12.90 -10.51 11.66
C LYS A 52 -11.98 -11.33 10.76
N PHE A 53 -10.70 -11.02 10.68
CA PHE A 53 -9.78 -11.70 9.76
C PHE A 53 -9.09 -12.90 10.42
N THR A 54 -9.84 -13.98 10.61
CA THR A 54 -9.22 -15.32 10.69
C THR A 54 -8.83 -15.69 9.26
N PHE A 55 -7.57 -16.04 9.00
CA PHE A 55 -7.13 -16.54 7.66
C PHE A 55 -8.03 -17.65 7.11
N ALA A 56 -8.64 -18.45 8.00
CA ALA A 56 -9.64 -19.45 7.67
C ALA A 56 -10.92 -18.86 7.05
N ASP A 57 -11.37 -17.67 7.47
CA ASP A 57 -12.57 -17.01 6.96
C ASP A 57 -12.37 -16.46 5.53
N ILE A 58 -11.13 -16.05 5.20
CA ILE A 58 -10.73 -15.71 3.82
C ILE A 58 -10.72 -16.97 2.97
N ALA A 59 -10.12 -18.07 3.44
CA ALA A 59 -10.10 -19.33 2.72
C ALA A 59 -11.54 -19.87 2.51
N ILE A 60 -12.39 -19.82 3.53
CA ILE A 60 -13.78 -20.29 3.46
C ILE A 60 -14.61 -19.42 2.50
N LYS A 61 -14.42 -18.09 2.48
CA LYS A 61 -15.10 -17.20 1.51
C LYS A 61 -14.61 -17.38 0.08
N VAL A 62 -13.32 -17.72 -0.10
CA VAL A 62 -12.77 -18.09 -1.40
C VAL A 62 -13.35 -19.43 -1.88
N PHE A 63 -13.60 -20.40 -0.99
CA PHE A 63 -14.18 -21.69 -1.36
C PHE A 63 -15.73 -21.68 -1.49
N ASN A 64 -16.43 -20.81 -0.76
CA ASN A 64 -17.88 -20.57 -0.92
C ASN A 64 -18.14 -19.62 -2.11
N PHE A 65 -17.83 -20.08 -3.32
CA PHE A 65 -18.13 -19.43 -4.60
C PHE A 65 -19.64 -19.31 -4.87
N GLY A 66 -20.32 -18.47 -4.08
CA GLY A 66 -21.74 -18.15 -4.19
C GLY A 66 -22.00 -16.69 -3.84
N GLY A 67 -21.06 -15.78 -4.16
CA GLY A 67 -21.28 -14.35 -4.01
C GLY A 67 -22.16 -13.81 -5.14
N ASP A 68 -23.26 -13.15 -4.81
CA ASP A 68 -24.23 -12.55 -5.76
C ASP A 68 -23.64 -11.43 -6.64
N LYS A 69 -22.34 -11.15 -6.53
CA LYS A 69 -21.70 -9.99 -7.15
C LYS A 69 -20.65 -10.41 -8.19
N PRO A 70 -20.86 -10.09 -9.47
CA PRO A 70 -19.98 -10.54 -10.55
C PRO A 70 -18.55 -9.97 -10.48
N TRP A 71 -18.34 -8.86 -9.76
CA TRP A 71 -17.01 -8.26 -9.63
C TRP A 71 -16.06 -9.10 -8.77
N GLU A 72 -16.55 -9.92 -7.84
CA GLU A 72 -15.71 -10.76 -6.99
C GLU A 72 -14.99 -11.82 -7.84
N ALA A 73 -15.71 -12.50 -8.73
CA ALA A 73 -15.13 -13.46 -9.67
C ALA A 73 -14.06 -12.80 -10.57
N ILE A 74 -14.30 -11.57 -11.05
CA ILE A 74 -13.33 -10.83 -11.87
C ILE A 74 -12.06 -10.55 -11.08
N THR A 75 -12.17 -10.12 -9.82
CA THR A 75 -11.00 -9.85 -8.99
C THR A 75 -10.16 -11.11 -8.73
N PHE A 76 -10.80 -12.26 -8.50
CA PHE A 76 -10.07 -13.52 -8.32
C PHE A 76 -9.36 -13.98 -9.59
N VAL A 77 -10.02 -13.88 -10.75
CA VAL A 77 -9.38 -14.20 -12.04
C VAL A 77 -8.20 -13.27 -12.31
N ALA A 78 -8.35 -11.97 -12.02
CA ALA A 78 -7.27 -10.99 -12.16
C ALA A 78 -6.09 -11.30 -11.24
N LEU A 79 -6.35 -11.65 -9.97
CA LEU A 79 -5.32 -12.03 -9.00
C LEU A 79 -4.61 -13.33 -9.40
N ALA A 80 -5.36 -14.34 -9.83
CA ALA A 80 -4.79 -15.61 -10.30
C ALA A 80 -3.93 -15.40 -11.56
N ALA A 81 -4.40 -14.61 -12.52
CA ALA A 81 -3.65 -14.26 -13.72
C ALA A 81 -2.37 -13.49 -13.37
N TRP A 82 -2.45 -12.50 -12.48
CA TRP A 82 -1.29 -11.75 -12.01
C TRP A 82 -0.27 -12.65 -11.32
N ALA A 83 -0.69 -13.55 -10.42
CA ALA A 83 0.20 -14.48 -9.73
C ALA A 83 0.93 -15.42 -10.70
N MET A 84 0.22 -15.92 -11.74
CA MET A 84 0.83 -16.74 -12.79
C MET A 84 1.88 -15.96 -13.60
N LEU A 85 1.55 -14.73 -14.00
CA LEU A 85 2.45 -13.83 -14.73
C LEU A 85 3.70 -13.51 -13.89
N GLU A 86 3.51 -13.17 -12.63
CA GLU A 86 4.60 -12.84 -11.71
C GLU A 86 5.53 -14.04 -11.49
N ARG A 87 4.97 -15.25 -11.32
CA ARG A 87 5.79 -16.48 -11.20
C ARG A 87 6.61 -16.73 -12.46
N ARG A 88 6.05 -16.51 -13.65
CA ARG A 88 6.78 -16.62 -14.93
C ARG A 88 7.89 -15.59 -15.05
N LEU A 89 7.62 -14.33 -14.69
CA LEU A 89 8.60 -13.24 -14.73
C LEU A 89 9.76 -13.49 -13.77
N ARG A 90 9.47 -13.94 -12.54
CA ARG A 90 10.48 -14.33 -11.55
C ARG A 90 11.39 -15.43 -12.10
N ARG A 91 10.83 -16.53 -12.62
CA ARG A 91 11.62 -17.62 -13.22
C ARG A 91 12.49 -17.15 -14.39
N LYS A 92 11.97 -16.28 -15.28
CA LYS A 92 12.76 -15.71 -16.38
C LYS A 92 13.95 -14.89 -15.87
N LYS A 93 13.73 -14.06 -14.85
CA LYS A 93 14.78 -13.25 -14.24
C LYS A 93 15.84 -14.12 -13.56
N THR A 94 15.41 -15.13 -12.81
CA THR A 94 16.31 -16.11 -12.18
C THR A 94 17.16 -16.82 -13.23
N ALA A 95 16.56 -17.33 -14.31
CA ALA A 95 17.29 -18.00 -15.38
C ALA A 95 18.33 -17.09 -16.07
N ALA A 96 17.97 -15.82 -16.33
CA ALA A 96 18.90 -14.87 -16.93
C ALA A 96 20.07 -14.52 -16.00
N LEU A 97 19.83 -14.42 -14.69
CA LEU A 97 20.88 -14.14 -13.70
C LEU A 97 21.74 -15.38 -13.44
N GLN A 98 21.14 -16.56 -13.37
CA GLN A 98 21.84 -17.81 -13.11
C GLN A 98 22.89 -18.07 -14.18
N GLY A 99 22.55 -17.92 -15.47
CA GLY A 99 23.52 -18.09 -16.56
C GLY A 99 24.73 -17.16 -16.44
N ARG A 100 24.52 -15.90 -16.03
CA ARG A 100 25.61 -14.94 -15.80
C ARG A 100 26.46 -15.29 -14.58
N VAL A 101 25.82 -15.77 -13.51
CA VAL A 101 26.53 -16.22 -12.31
C VAL A 101 27.40 -17.42 -12.65
N THR A 102 26.86 -18.44 -13.32
CA THR A 102 27.64 -19.61 -13.76
C THR A 102 28.83 -19.23 -14.64
N GLU A 103 28.64 -18.31 -15.59
CA GLU A 103 29.74 -17.81 -16.43
C GLU A 103 30.84 -17.12 -15.62
N LEU A 104 30.46 -16.29 -14.64
CA LEU A 104 31.40 -15.60 -13.76
C LEU A 104 32.11 -16.57 -12.81
N GLU A 105 31.38 -17.54 -12.27
CA GLU A 105 31.94 -18.58 -11.39
C GLU A 105 32.99 -19.41 -12.12
N PHE A 106 32.71 -19.84 -13.36
CA PHE A 106 33.66 -20.63 -14.17
C PHE A 106 34.93 -19.84 -14.55
N ARG A 107 34.80 -18.51 -14.72
CA ARG A 107 35.96 -17.63 -14.97
C ARG A 107 36.86 -17.47 -13.74
N ILE A 108 36.29 -17.50 -12.54
CA ILE A 108 37.02 -17.31 -11.27
C ILE A 108 37.59 -18.65 -10.79
N ASP A 109 36.80 -19.71 -10.84
CA ASP A 109 37.17 -21.06 -10.42
C ASP A 109 36.59 -22.10 -11.40
N PRO A 110 37.42 -22.57 -12.36
CA PRO A 110 36.99 -23.57 -13.35
C PRO A 110 36.62 -24.92 -12.75
N ASN A 111 37.06 -25.22 -11.52
CA ASN A 111 36.79 -26.49 -10.85
C ASN A 111 35.59 -26.41 -9.89
N ARG A 112 34.89 -25.27 -9.84
CA ARG A 112 33.73 -25.11 -8.96
C ARG A 112 32.55 -25.91 -9.50
N THR A 113 32.11 -26.89 -8.71
CA THR A 113 30.81 -27.53 -8.87
C THR A 113 29.74 -26.61 -8.29
N GLY A 114 28.78 -26.22 -9.13
CA GLY A 114 27.70 -25.31 -8.75
C GLY A 114 26.69 -25.92 -7.78
N SER A 115 25.74 -25.11 -7.32
CA SER A 115 24.55 -25.61 -6.62
C SER A 115 23.75 -26.50 -7.57
N GLU A 116 23.32 -27.69 -7.14
CA GLU A 116 22.46 -28.63 -7.91
C GLU A 116 21.04 -28.09 -8.17
N LEU A 117 20.85 -26.77 -8.07
CA LEU A 117 19.60 -26.11 -8.40
C LEU A 117 19.47 -25.99 -9.91
N THR A 118 18.24 -26.15 -10.41
CA THR A 118 17.93 -25.89 -11.81
C THR A 118 18.23 -24.44 -12.17
N ASN A 119 18.39 -24.14 -13.46
CA ASN A 119 18.56 -22.77 -13.96
C ASN A 119 17.41 -21.83 -13.54
N THR A 120 16.27 -22.37 -13.15
CA THR A 120 15.10 -21.64 -12.65
C THR A 120 15.08 -21.44 -11.14
N GLY A 121 16.07 -21.94 -10.39
CA GLY A 121 16.14 -21.88 -8.93
C GLY A 121 15.22 -22.87 -8.21
N GLU A 122 14.78 -23.92 -8.89
CA GLU A 122 14.00 -25.02 -8.31
C GLU A 122 14.94 -26.18 -7.93
N THR A 123 14.62 -26.89 -6.85
CA THR A 123 15.33 -28.12 -6.42
C THR A 123 15.35 -29.14 -7.56
N ASN A 124 16.44 -29.88 -7.69
CA ASN A 124 16.51 -30.98 -8.66
C ASN A 124 15.40 -32.00 -8.34
N PRO A 125 14.52 -32.35 -9.29
CA PRO A 125 13.48 -33.36 -9.06
C PRO A 125 14.03 -34.74 -8.68
N ASP A 126 15.31 -35.02 -8.96
CA ASP A 126 15.98 -36.27 -8.58
C ASP A 126 16.42 -36.30 -7.09
N ASP A 127 16.34 -35.16 -6.37
CA ASP A 127 16.68 -35.06 -4.93
C ASP A 127 15.45 -35.29 -4.01
N LEU A 128 14.29 -35.63 -4.57
CA LEU A 128 13.01 -35.82 -3.85
C LEU A 128 12.63 -37.29 -3.67
#